data_AF-A0A960RHP1-F1
#
_entry.id   AF-A0A960RHP1-F1
#
_cell.length_a   1.000
_cell.length_b   1.000
_cell.length_c   1.000
_cell.angle_alpha   90.00
_cell.angle_beta   90.00
_cell.angle_gamma   90.00
#
_symmetry.space_group_name_H-M   'P 1'
#
loop_
_entity.id
_entity.type
_entity.pdbx_description
1 polymer ?
#
loop_
_entity_poly.entity_id
_entity_poly.type
_entity_poly.pdbx_seq_one_letter_code
_entity_poly.pdbx_strand_id
1 'polypeptide(L)' 'MTRQTNEVRQAGIIANQFLAPTTITSVKRIGSGHIHSTFRIASETGHALILQRLNQSVFPDLTNL' A
#
# COMPACT_ATOMS: atom_id res chain seq x y z
N MET A 1 -11.21 -15.85 -2.87
CA MET A 1 -10.65 -15.26 -1.62
C MET A 1 -9.14 -14.95 -1.69
N THR A 2 -8.46 -15.11 -2.83
CA THR A 2 -6.99 -15.13 -2.91
C THR A 2 -6.33 -13.79 -3.32
N ARG A 3 -7.05 -12.92 -4.04
CA ARG A 3 -6.47 -11.69 -4.64
C ARG A 3 -6.18 -10.59 -3.61
N GLN A 4 -7.10 -10.34 -2.68
CA GLN A 4 -6.94 -9.28 -1.66
C GLN A 4 -5.78 -9.57 -0.70
N THR A 5 -5.60 -10.84 -0.30
CA THR A 5 -4.51 -11.27 0.57
C THR A 5 -3.15 -11.03 -0.08
N ASN A 6 -3.03 -11.28 -1.39
CA ASN A 6 -1.80 -11.03 -2.13
C ASN A 6 -1.46 -9.53 -2.21
N GLU A 7 -2.46 -8.67 -2.44
CA GLU A 7 -2.25 -7.22 -2.51
C GLU A 7 -1.81 -6.63 -1.17
N VAL A 8 -2.41 -7.07 -0.06
CA VAL A 8 -2.02 -6.64 1.30
C VAL A 8 -0.58 -7.08 1.61
N ARG A 9 -0.20 -8.31 1.25
CA ARG A 9 1.18 -8.79 1.42
C ARG A 9 2.17 -7.94 0.61
N GLN A 10 1.85 -7.64 -0.65
CA GLN A 10 2.72 -6.85 -1.51
C GLN A 10 2.87 -5.39 -1.01
N ALA A 11 1.78 -4.81 -0.51
CA ALA A 11 1.80 -3.49 0.13
C ALA A 11 2.76 -3.46 1.34
N GLY A 12 2.79 -4.51 2.17
CA GLY A 12 3.72 -4.62 3.29
C GLY A 12 5.19 -4.65 2.85
N ILE A 13 5.51 -5.41 1.79
CA ILE A 13 6.87 -5.49 1.24
C ILE A 13 7.33 -4.12 0.71
N ILE A 14 6.47 -3.43 -0.03
CA ILE A 14 6.78 -2.11 -0.60
C ILE A 14 6.93 -1.06 0.50
N ALA A 15 6.07 -1.09 1.52
CA ALA A 15 6.11 -0.14 2.62
C ALA A 15 7.45 -0.16 3.40
N ASN A 16 8.15 -1.30 3.44
CA ASN A 16 9.49 -1.38 4.05
C ASN A 16 10.53 -0.48 3.34
N GLN A 17 10.34 -0.17 2.06
CA GLN A 17 11.22 0.74 1.32
C GLN A 17 11.09 2.20 1.78
N PHE A 18 9.97 2.56 2.41
CA PHE A 18 9.68 3.92 2.87
C PHE A 18 9.85 4.10 4.38
N LEU A 19 9.70 3.02 5.15
CA LEU A 19 9.63 3.07 6.62
C LEU A 19 10.89 2.58 7.34
N ALA A 20 11.87 2.02 6.64
CA ALA A 20 13.12 1.55 7.25
C ALA A 20 13.80 2.68 8.07
N PRO A 21 14.29 2.41 9.29
CA PRO A 21 14.45 1.08 9.92
C PRO A 21 13.26 0.62 10.79
N THR A 22 12.05 1.11 10.58
CA THR A 22 10.89 0.82 11.44
C THR A 22 10.19 -0.50 11.08
N THR A 23 9.79 -1.28 12.08
CA THR A 23 8.98 -2.49 11.90
C THR A 23 7.52 -2.16 11.59
N ILE A 24 6.98 -2.72 10.51
CA ILE A 24 5.55 -2.64 10.17
C ILE A 24 4.77 -3.62 11.05
N THR A 25 3.75 -3.12 11.75
CA THR A 25 2.89 -3.90 12.66
C THR A 25 1.54 -4.25 12.04
N SER A 26 1.07 -3.48 11.05
CA SER A 26 -0.22 -3.73 10.40
C SER A 26 -0.26 -3.19 8.98
N VAL A 27 -0.90 -3.95 8.10
CA VAL A 27 -1.22 -3.54 6.73
C VAL A 27 -2.70 -3.84 6.49
N LYS A 28 -3.50 -2.80 6.22
CA LYS A 28 -4.93 -2.96 5.98
C LYS A 28 -5.34 -2.20 4.72
N ARG A 29 -6.03 -2.88 3.81
CA ARG A 29 -6.72 -2.18 2.71
C ARG A 29 -7.83 -1.32 3.31
N ILE A 30 -7.87 -0.05 2.93
CA ILE A 30 -8.85 0.91 3.42
C ILE A 30 -9.55 1.62 2.27
N GLY A 31 -10.76 2.09 2.54
CA GLY A 31 -11.62 2.72 1.55
C GLY A 31 -12.18 1.73 0.52
N SER A 32 -13.27 2.15 -0.12
CA SER A 32 -13.88 1.47 -1.26
C SER A 32 -13.27 1.91 -2.60
N GLY A 33 -12.16 2.66 -2.56
CA GLY A 33 -11.58 3.39 -3.69
C GLY A 33 -11.74 2.67 -5.03
N HIS A 34 -12.48 3.30 -5.95
CA HIS A 34 -12.80 2.77 -7.27
C HIS A 34 -11.66 2.99 -8.29
N ILE A 35 -10.71 3.86 -7.95
CA ILE A 35 -9.62 4.25 -8.84
C ILE A 35 -8.31 3.60 -8.38
N HIS A 36 -7.75 4.04 -7.25
CA HIS A 36 -6.53 3.47 -6.67
C HIS A 36 -6.84 2.43 -5.60
N SER A 37 -5.89 1.52 -5.37
CA SER A 37 -5.94 0.66 -4.18
C SER A 37 -5.16 1.31 -3.04
N THR A 38 -5.85 1.55 -1.93
CA THR A 38 -5.30 2.30 -0.79
C THR A 38 -5.12 1.38 0.41
N PHE A 39 -3.98 1.50 1.08
CA PHE A 39 -3.61 0.73 2.25
C PHE A 39 -3.16 1.66 3.37
N ARG A 40 -3.61 1.38 4.60
CA ARG A 40 -3.06 1.98 5.80
C ARG A 40 -1.96 1.07 6.33
N ILE A 41 -0.78 1.62 6.52
CA ILE A 41 0.38 0.95 7.09
C ILE A 41 0.58 1.52 8.49
N ALA A 42 0.62 0.67 9.51
CA ALA A 42 1.02 1.08 10.86
C ALA A 42 2.40 0.50 11.18
N SER A 43 3.18 1.25 11.94
CA SER A 43 4.53 0.87 12.35
C SER A 43 4.69 1.00 13.87
N GLU A 44 5.73 0.39 14.43
CA GLU A 44 5.96 0.37 15.88
C GLU A 44 6.23 1.75 16.50
N THR A 45 6.70 2.73 15.71
CA THR A 45 6.91 4.11 16.15
C THR A 45 5.60 4.89 16.35
N GLY A 46 4.45 4.27 16.06
CA GLY A 46 3.14 4.93 16.09
C GLY A 46 2.84 5.75 14.84
N HIS A 47 3.80 5.92 13.93
CA HIS A 47 3.57 6.54 12.63
C HIS A 47 2.76 5.62 11.73
N ALA A 48 1.77 6.20 11.05
CA ALA A 48 0.96 5.52 10.06
C ALA A 48 1.11 6.18 8.69
N LEU A 49 1.31 5.38 7.65
CA LEU A 49 1.35 5.83 6.27
C LEU A 49 0.10 5.41 5.51
N ILE A 50 -0.20 6.18 4.47
CA ILE A 50 -1.13 5.77 3.43
C ILE A 50 -0.30 5.38 2.21
N LEU A 51 -0.36 4.09 1.86
CA LEU A 51 0.24 3.57 0.64
C LEU A 51 -0.85 3.47 -0.43
N GLN A 52 -0.58 4.01 -1.61
CA GLN A 52 -1.49 3.90 -2.75
C GLN A 52 -0.80 3.17 -3.89
N ARG A 53 -1.45 2.11 -4.37
CA ARG A 53 -1.13 1.54 -5.67
C ARG A 53 -1.92 2.30 -6.72
N LEU A 54 -1.18 3.05 -7.55
CA LEU A 54 -1.77 3.80 -8.64
C LEU A 54 -2.35 2.88 -9.72
N ASN A 55 -3.39 3.35 -10.39
CA ASN A 55 -4.10 2.57 -11.40
C ASN A 55 -3.67 3.03 -12.78
N GLN A 56 -2.72 2.29 -13.36
CA GLN A 56 -2.15 2.59 -14.67
C GLN A 56 -3.14 2.41 -15.82
N SER A 57 -4.26 1.71 -15.61
CA SER A 57 -5.32 1.64 -16.64
C SER A 57 -6.09 2.96 -16.75
N VAL A 58 -6.18 3.72 -15.66
CA VAL A 58 -6.84 5.03 -15.62
C VAL A 58 -5.83 6.15 -15.90
N PHE A 59 -4.60 5.98 -15.42
CA PHE A 59 -3.50 6.95 -15.58
C PHE A 59 -2.30 6.28 -16.29
N PRO A 60 -2.36 6.12 -17.63
CA PRO A 60 -1.37 5.38 -18.40
C PRO A 60 -0.01 6.08 -18.50
N ASP A 61 0.03 7.39 -18.29
CA ASP A 61 1.22 8.23 -18.25
C ASP A 61 2.14 7.94 -17.05
N LEU A 62 1.64 7.23 -16.04
CA LEU A 62 2.42 6.79 -14.87
C LEU A 62 3.48 5.73 -15.18
N THR A 63 3.55 5.22 -16.41
CA THR A 63 4.53 4.19 -16.80
C THR A 63 5.98 4.71 -16.78
N ASN A 64 6.16 6.05 -16.71
CA ASN A 64 7.46 6.72 -16.70
C ASN A 64 7.88 7.23 -15.30
N LEU A 65 7.18 6.83 -14.23
CA LEU A 65 7.51 7.11 -12.82
C LEU A 65 8.18 5.89 -12.18
#